data_AF-A0A1V2YJE7-F1
#
_entry.id   AF-A0A1V2YJE7-F1
#
_cell.length_a   1.000
_cell.length_b   1.000
_cell.length_c   1.000
_cell.angle_alpha   90.00
_cell.angle_beta   90.00
_cell.angle_gamma   90.00
#
_symmetry.space_group_name_H-M   'P 1'
#
loop_
_entity.id
_entity.type
_entity.pdbx_description
1 polymer ?
#
loop_
_entity_poly.entity_id
_entity_poly.type
_entity_poly.pdbx_seq_one_letter_code
_entity_poly.pdbx_strand_id
1 'polypeptide(L)' 'MISRVNNSSISKLKNDLSHSIITNNYDLLSPEVLQLSQELDTQMLPQFQQQLDFYKLITYLK' A
#
# COMPACT_ATOMS: atom_id res chain seq x y z
N MET A 1 -6.14 -16.35 -12.90
CA MET A 1 -5.91 -15.01 -13.47
C MET A 1 -5.09 -14.25 -12.44
N ILE A 2 -3.79 -14.06 -12.65
CA ILE A 2 -2.98 -13.21 -11.77
C ILE A 2 -3.55 -11.81 -11.98
N SER A 3 -4.24 -11.26 -10.97
CA SER A 3 -4.73 -9.89 -11.02
C SER A 3 -3.53 -9.03 -11.38
N ARG A 4 -3.57 -8.36 -12.54
CA ARG A 4 -2.59 -7.32 -12.85
C ARG A 4 -2.84 -6.23 -11.83
N VAL A 5 -2.10 -6.36 -10.75
CA VAL A 5 -2.04 -5.43 -9.65
C VAL A 5 -1.88 -4.03 -10.23
N ASN A 6 -2.71 -3.09 -9.78
CA ASN A 6 -2.59 -1.70 -10.16
C ASN A 6 -1.41 -1.06 -9.38
N ASN A 7 -0.20 -1.60 -9.58
CA ASN A 7 1.03 -1.16 -8.91
C ASN A 7 1.30 0.33 -9.17
N SER A 8 0.81 0.85 -10.30
CA SER A 8 0.78 2.27 -10.62
C SER A 8 -0.07 3.08 -9.62
N SER A 9 -1.22 2.56 -9.20
CA SER A 9 -2.10 3.20 -8.21
C SER A 9 -1.43 3.28 -6.84
N ILE A 10 -0.86 2.18 -6.36
CA ILE A 10 -0.14 2.17 -5.07
C ILE A 10 1.10 3.05 -5.11
N SER A 11 1.85 3.03 -6.21
CA SER A 11 3.03 3.89 -6.38
C SER A 11 2.64 5.37 -6.39
N LYS A 12 1.52 5.70 -7.06
CA LYS A 12 0.97 7.05 -7.05
C LYS A 12 0.56 7.47 -5.65
N LEU A 13 -0.21 6.66 -4.93
CA LEU A 13 -0.64 6.96 -3.55
C LEU A 13 0.55 7.15 -2.59
N LYS A 14 1.62 6.36 -2.73
CA LYS A 14 2.86 6.57 -1.97
C LYS A 14 3.50 7.92 -2.26
N ASN A 15 3.55 8.31 -3.53
CA ASN A 15 4.10 9.60 -3.93
C ASN A 15 3.24 10.75 -3.41
N ASP A 16 1.92 10.65 -3.54
CA ASP A 16 0.97 11.67 -3.09
C ASP A 16 1.05 11.83 -1.56
N LEU A 17 1.07 10.72 -0.81
CA LEU A 17 1.28 10.72 0.65
C LEU A 17 2.61 11.36 1.05
N SER A 18 3.69 10.97 0.38
CA SER A 18 5.02 11.54 0.63
C SER A 18 5.05 13.03 0.32
N HIS A 19 4.36 13.48 -0.72
CA HIS A 19 4.27 14.88 -1.10
C HIS A 19 3.49 15.69 -0.05
N SER A 20 2.36 15.17 0.43
CA SER A 20 1.58 15.82 1.48
C SER A 20 2.35 15.98 2.80
N ILE A 21 3.14 14.97 3.19
CA ILE A 21 3.95 15.04 4.42
C ILE A 21 5.15 15.97 4.23
N ILE A 22 5.91 15.81 3.14
CA ILE A 22 7.21 16.48 2.99
C ILE A 22 7.06 17.88 2.39
N THR A 23 6.29 18.02 1.31
CA THR A 23 6.20 19.28 0.55
C THR A 23 5.16 20.20 1.14
N ASN A 24 3.98 19.69 1.49
CA ASN A 24 2.93 20.50 2.12
C ASN A 24 3.15 20.65 3.64
N ASN A 25 4.14 19.95 4.21
CA ASN A 25 4.49 19.98 5.63
C ASN A 25 3.28 19.69 6.53
N TYR A 26 2.42 18.77 6.09
CA TYR A 26 1.26 18.35 6.87
C TYR A 26 1.67 17.38 7.97
N ASP A 27 1.09 17.56 9.14
CA ASP A 27 1.20 16.59 10.22
C ASP A 27 0.55 15.26 9.81
N LEU A 28 1.01 14.16 10.41
CA LEU A 28 0.52 12.80 10.20
C LEU A 28 -0.95 12.64 10.60
N LEU A 29 -1.47 13.55 11.41
CA LEU A 29 -2.87 13.59 11.83
C LEU A 29 -3.75 14.49 10.97
N SER A 30 -3.19 15.15 9.95
CA SER A 30 -3.99 15.95 9.03
C SER A 30 -4.99 15.07 8.27
N PRO A 31 -6.21 15.56 7.99
CA PRO A 31 -7.23 14.76 7.30
C PRO A 31 -6.75 14.17 5.98
N GLU A 32 -5.94 14.91 5.22
CA GLU A 32 -5.44 14.47 3.93
C GLU A 32 -4.38 13.36 4.04
N VAL A 33 -3.46 13.47 4.99
CA VAL A 33 -2.47 12.41 5.26
C VAL A 33 -3.17 11.15 5.76
N LEU A 34 -4.18 11.28 6.63
CA LEU A 34 -4.98 10.15 7.11
C LEU A 34 -5.75 9.47 5.97
N GLN A 35 -6.39 10.23 5.09
CA GLN A 35 -7.14 9.70 3.95
C GLN A 35 -6.21 8.93 2.99
N LEU A 36 -5.08 9.53 2.60
CA LEU A 36 -4.10 8.90 1.73
C LEU A 36 -3.51 7.64 2.36
N SER A 37 -3.27 7.65 3.67
CA SER A 37 -2.77 6.48 4.42
C SER A 37 -3.78 5.34 4.43
N GLN A 38 -5.06 5.62 4.71
CA GLN A 38 -6.13 4.62 4.72
C GLN A 38 -6.36 3.99 3.34
N GLU A 39 -6.31 4.81 2.29
CA GLU A 39 -6.45 4.32 0.92
C GLU A 39 -5.27 3.44 0.51
N LEU A 40 -4.05 3.84 0.88
CA LEU A 40 -2.84 3.05 0.65
C LEU A 40 -2.90 1.70 1.37
N ASP A 41 -3.28 1.69 2.65
CA ASP A 41 -3.42 0.46 3.44
C ASP A 41 -4.46 -0.48 2.84
N THR A 42 -5.61 0.05 2.42
CA THR A 42 -6.68 -0.73 1.79
C THR A 42 -6.19 -1.42 0.51
N GLN A 43 -5.39 -0.74 -0.31
CA GLN A 43 -4.86 -1.31 -1.55
C GLN A 43 -3.70 -2.29 -1.31
N MET A 44 -2.91 -2.10 -0.25
CA MET A 44 -1.76 -2.94 0.06
C MET A 44 -2.12 -4.23 0.81
N LEU A 45 -3.17 -4.22 1.64
CA LEU A 45 -3.59 -5.37 2.44
C LEU A 45 -3.75 -6.68 1.65
N PRO A 46 -4.48 -6.75 0.52
CA PRO A 46 -4.61 -7.98 -0.24
C PRO A 46 -3.27 -8.46 -0.83
N GLN A 47 -2.33 -7.56 -1.12
CA GLN A 47 -1.02 -7.94 -1.64
C GLN A 47 -0.16 -8.59 -0.56
N PHE A 48 -0.18 -8.03 0.64
CA PHE A 48 0.52 -8.62 1.76
C PHE A 48 -0.03 -10.00 2.09
N GLN A 49 -1.35 -10.18 2.04
CA GLN A 49 -1.97 -11.50 2.21
C GLN A 49 -1.48 -12.48 1.13
N GLN A 50 -1.49 -12.09 -0.15
CA GLN A 50 -0.98 -12.93 -1.23
C GLN A 50 0.50 -13.30 -1.07
N GLN A 51 1.34 -12.36 -0.65
CA GLN A 51 2.77 -12.62 -0.39
C GLN A 51 2.96 -13.60 0.77
N LEU A 52 2.20 -13.43 1.85
CA LEU A 52 2.22 -14.35 2.99
C LEU A 52 1.75 -15.75 2.61
N ASP A 53 0.68 -15.86 1.82
CA ASP A 53 0.13 -17.13 1.37
C ASP A 53 1.11 -17.86 0.43
N PHE A 54 1.78 -17.12 -0.46
CA PHE A 54 2.84 -17.66 -1.29
C PHE A 54 4.01 -18.19 -0.46
N TYR A 55 4.44 -17.45 0.56
CA TYR A 55 5.52 -17.89 1.45
C TYR A 55 5.14 -19.15 2.24
N LYS A 56 3.92 -19.20 2.78
CA LYS A 56 3.39 -20.40 3.44
C LYS A 56 3.39 -21.59 2.49
N LEU A 57 2.93 -21.42 1.26
CA LEU A 57 2.93 -22.48 0.25
C LEU A 57 4.35 -23.03 0.00
N ILE A 58 5.34 -22.16 -0.21
CA ILE A 58 6.74 -22.59 -0.36
C ILE A 58 7.22 -23.39 0.85
N THR A 59 6.83 -22.96 2.05
CA THR A 59 7.25 -23.62 3.30
C THR A 59 6.63 -25.02 3.43
N TYR A 60 5.38 -25.22 3.01
CA TYR A 60 4.73 -26.53 3.02
C TYR A 60 5.26 -27.52 1.97
N LEU A 61 5.88 -27.01 0.90
CA LEU A 61 6.43 -27.81 -0.19
C LEU A 61 7.91 -28.18 0.02
N LYS A 62 8.52 -27.75 1.13
CA LYS A 62 9.89 -28.10 1.55
C LYS A 62 9.86 -29.15 2.66
#